data_AF-A0AAV5U1M2-F1
#
_entry.id   AF-A0AAV5U1M2-F1
#
_cell.length_a   1.000
_cell.length_b   1.000
_cell.length_c   1.000
_cell.angle_alpha   90.00
_cell.angle_beta   90.00
_cell.angle_gamma   90.00
#
_symmetry.space_group_name_H-M   'P 1'
#
loop_
_entity.id
_entity.type
_entity.pdbx_description
1 polymer ?
#
loop_
_entity_poly.entity_id
_entity_poly.type
_entity_poly.pdbx_seq_one_letter_code
_entity_poly.pdbx_strand_id
1 'polypeptide(L)'
;MVRRTPRSKKAKEEEKNESEDVNMDGETSENESSDEDIQAPELMVTSRSRRDGAGAKMQVLIQSANMEDDFYKDAYGGAFNEDDQDDVFQSPVHSDDDIVDSDFDKSEEDDDPASDGEGKEGGPRRSKRVKGREENDDRKKKWVIARMGGACVAANVVDEKIHERMLREAEETERINVESLKKYEEFELEKRKKREKVTMSKKLVGPRIIEKDSQEGKVVIVPTMKIFECARRGEGLVCAVTGRPARYRDPVSGLPYSSKLAFKVIRDKYYKYLATVRNGEDVNEFLSSIE
;
A
#
# COMPACT_ATOMS: atom_id res chain seq x y z
N MET A 1 -23.45 -17.64 -37.50
CA MET A 1 -22.82 -18.96 -37.30
C MET A 1 -22.33 -19.08 -35.86
N VAL A 2 -22.96 -20.01 -35.13
CA VAL A 2 -22.70 -20.57 -33.79
C VAL A 2 -21.92 -19.71 -32.79
N ARG A 3 -22.66 -18.95 -31.96
CA ARG A 3 -22.20 -18.44 -30.65
C ARG A 3 -22.18 -19.62 -29.66
N ARG A 4 -21.04 -19.88 -29.02
CA ARG A 4 -20.97 -20.80 -27.88
C ARG A 4 -21.46 -20.09 -26.62
N THR A 5 -22.47 -20.66 -26.00
CA THR A 5 -23.10 -20.26 -24.74
C THR A 5 -22.19 -20.59 -23.54
N PRO A 6 -22.24 -19.81 -22.43
CA PRO A 6 -21.85 -20.31 -21.13
C PRO A 6 -23.02 -21.01 -20.43
N ARG A 7 -22.69 -22.10 -19.74
CA ARG A 7 -23.56 -23.01 -18.96
C ARG A 7 -24.43 -22.25 -17.95
N SER A 8 -25.72 -22.59 -17.92
CA SER A 8 -26.64 -22.24 -16.84
C SER A 8 -26.34 -23.06 -15.59
N LYS A 9 -26.18 -22.38 -14.44
CA LYS A 9 -26.39 -22.99 -13.12
C LYS A 9 -27.87 -22.81 -12.78
N LYS A 10 -28.52 -23.94 -12.49
CA LYS A 10 -29.94 -24.06 -12.14
C LYS A 10 -30.11 -23.57 -10.69
N ALA A 11 -30.78 -22.43 -10.50
CA ALA A 11 -31.28 -22.01 -9.19
C ALA A 11 -32.77 -22.35 -9.12
N LYS A 12 -33.15 -22.99 -8.02
CA LYS A 12 -34.49 -23.48 -7.68
C LYS A 12 -35.30 -22.31 -7.14
N GLU A 13 -36.55 -22.20 -7.56
CA GLU A 13 -37.60 -21.38 -6.93
C GLU A 13 -37.76 -21.73 -5.45
N GLU A 14 -37.93 -20.72 -4.61
CA GLU A 14 -38.82 -20.79 -3.44
C GLU A 14 -39.42 -19.41 -3.16
N GLU A 15 -40.68 -19.45 -2.77
CA GLU A 15 -41.71 -18.42 -2.72
C GLU A 15 -41.62 -17.48 -1.51
N LYS A 16 -42.41 -16.39 -1.63
CA LYS A 16 -43.24 -15.76 -0.58
C LYS A 16 -42.60 -14.76 0.41
N ASN A 17 -43.12 -13.53 0.30
CA ASN A 17 -43.98 -12.83 1.28
C ASN A 17 -43.50 -11.49 1.85
N GLU A 18 -44.49 -10.59 1.85
CA GLU A 18 -44.75 -9.47 2.78
C GLU A 18 -44.02 -8.13 2.56
N SER A 19 -44.70 -7.33 1.73
CA SER A 19 -44.81 -5.87 1.87
C SER A 19 -45.72 -5.51 3.06
N GLU A 20 -45.23 -4.69 3.98
CA GLU A 20 -46.07 -3.91 4.89
C GLU A 20 -46.08 -2.45 4.44
N ASP A 21 -47.22 -2.05 3.89
CA ASP A 21 -47.60 -0.68 3.54
C ASP A 21 -47.97 0.10 4.81
N VAL A 22 -47.34 1.25 5.02
CA VAL A 22 -47.83 2.29 5.94
C VAL A 22 -48.65 3.29 5.15
N ASN A 23 -49.97 3.18 5.26
CA ASN A 23 -50.95 4.15 4.80
C ASN A 23 -50.86 5.44 5.63
N MET A 24 -50.80 6.60 4.97
CA MET A 24 -51.10 7.89 5.57
C MET A 24 -52.14 8.58 4.69
N ASP A 25 -53.36 8.67 5.24
CA ASP A 25 -54.55 9.27 4.64
C ASP A 25 -54.39 10.78 4.40
N GLY A 26 -54.95 11.27 3.30
CA GLY A 26 -54.88 12.69 2.94
C GLY A 26 -55.74 13.10 1.74
N GLU A 27 -57.06 13.06 1.93
CA GLU A 27 -58.07 14.00 1.39
C GLU A 27 -58.33 14.03 -0.14
N THR A 28 -59.52 13.52 -0.49
CA THR A 28 -60.15 13.53 -1.81
C THR A 28 -60.72 14.91 -2.15
N SER A 29 -60.20 15.56 -3.19
CA SER A 29 -60.93 16.62 -3.91
C SER A 29 -61.29 16.12 -5.30
N GLU A 30 -62.59 16.00 -5.56
CA GLU A 30 -63.16 15.63 -6.85
C GLU A 30 -62.85 16.72 -7.90
N ASN A 31 -62.15 16.35 -8.96
CA ASN A 31 -62.14 17.10 -10.20
C ASN A 31 -62.11 16.11 -11.37
N GLU A 32 -63.27 15.87 -11.98
CA GLU A 32 -63.39 15.12 -13.22
C GLU A 32 -62.87 15.97 -14.38
N SER A 33 -61.76 15.53 -14.99
CA SER A 33 -61.29 16.06 -16.28
C SER A 33 -60.59 14.94 -17.05
N SER A 34 -61.33 14.37 -18.01
CA SER A 34 -60.92 13.86 -19.32
C SER A 34 -59.46 13.40 -19.53
N ASP A 35 -59.33 12.12 -19.90
CA ASP A 35 -58.37 11.53 -20.85
C ASP A 35 -57.04 12.26 -21.05
N GLU A 36 -55.98 11.71 -20.47
CA GLU A 36 -54.74 11.34 -21.18
C GLU A 36 -53.98 10.36 -20.27
N ASP A 37 -53.61 9.19 -20.78
CA ASP A 37 -52.71 8.24 -20.12
C ASP A 37 -51.33 8.90 -19.93
N ILE A 38 -51.13 9.61 -18.82
CA ILE A 38 -49.81 10.11 -18.44
C ILE A 38 -48.98 8.90 -18.01
N GLN A 39 -48.29 8.30 -18.98
CA GLN A 39 -47.28 7.27 -18.75
C GLN A 39 -46.32 7.79 -17.68
N ALA A 40 -46.29 7.13 -16.52
CA ALA A 40 -45.36 7.45 -15.45
C ALA A 40 -43.94 7.59 -16.04
N PRO A 41 -43.22 8.68 -15.75
CA PRO A 41 -41.97 8.98 -16.43
C PRO A 41 -40.99 7.84 -16.22
N GLU A 42 -40.54 7.25 -17.33
CA GLU A 42 -39.61 6.12 -17.31
C GLU A 42 -38.34 6.54 -16.56
N LEU A 43 -38.11 5.94 -15.39
CA LEU A 43 -36.96 6.26 -14.56
C LEU A 43 -35.68 5.84 -15.28
N MET A 44 -34.93 6.82 -15.81
CA MET A 44 -33.66 6.60 -16.52
C MET A 44 -32.58 5.89 -15.68
N VAL A 45 -32.85 5.59 -14.42
CA VAL A 45 -32.01 4.77 -13.54
C VAL A 45 -31.96 3.31 -14.02
N THR A 46 -33.09 2.76 -14.50
CA THR A 46 -33.21 1.35 -14.88
C THR A 46 -33.04 1.11 -16.37
N SER A 47 -33.41 2.08 -17.22
CA SER A 47 -33.37 1.95 -18.69
C SER A 47 -32.02 2.33 -19.32
N ARG A 48 -31.08 2.91 -18.57
CA ARG A 48 -29.75 3.26 -19.09
C ARG A 48 -28.82 2.05 -19.18
N SER A 49 -28.06 1.95 -20.27
CA SER A 49 -26.97 0.98 -20.40
C SER A 49 -25.94 1.13 -19.25
N ARG A 50 -25.54 0.02 -18.64
CA ARG A 50 -24.49 0.01 -17.61
C ARG A 50 -23.11 0.10 -18.27
N ARG A 51 -22.18 0.84 -17.65
CA ARG A 51 -20.79 0.95 -18.10
C ARG A 51 -19.94 -0.12 -17.41
N ASP A 52 -19.08 -0.80 -18.16
CA ASP A 52 -18.25 -1.90 -17.65
C ASP A 52 -17.26 -1.50 -16.54
N GLY A 53 -16.86 -0.21 -16.47
CA GLY A 53 -15.92 0.30 -15.47
C GLY A 53 -16.54 1.18 -14.38
N ALA A 54 -17.87 1.27 -14.30
CA ALA A 54 -18.51 2.10 -13.28
C ALA A 54 -18.34 1.48 -11.89
N GLY A 55 -17.74 2.22 -10.97
CA GLY A 55 -17.59 1.79 -9.58
C GLY A 55 -16.41 0.86 -9.29
N ALA A 56 -15.46 0.72 -10.21
CA ALA A 56 -14.29 -0.18 -10.05
C ALA A 56 -13.48 0.03 -8.76
N LYS A 57 -13.48 1.25 -8.19
CA LYS A 57 -12.79 1.59 -6.93
C LYS A 57 -13.74 1.97 -5.79
N MET A 58 -15.05 1.89 -6.01
CA MET A 58 -16.04 2.35 -5.03
C MET A 58 -16.03 1.46 -3.78
N GLN A 59 -15.87 0.15 -3.97
CA GLN A 59 -15.73 -0.80 -2.87
C GLN A 59 -14.49 -0.50 -2.01
N VAL A 60 -13.34 -0.25 -2.65
CA VAL A 60 -12.09 0.12 -1.96
C VAL A 60 -12.26 1.42 -1.17
N LEU A 61 -12.92 2.43 -1.76
CA LEU A 61 -13.21 3.70 -1.08
C LEU A 61 -14.13 3.52 0.13
N ILE A 62 -15.17 2.70 -0.01
CA ILE A 62 -16.10 2.39 1.10
C ILE A 62 -15.36 1.66 2.22
N GLN A 63 -14.52 0.68 1.89
CA GLN A 63 -13.70 -0.05 2.88
C GLN A 63 -12.72 0.87 3.61
N SER A 64 -12.02 1.75 2.87
CA SER A 64 -11.10 2.74 3.46
C SER A 64 -11.80 3.77 4.34
N ALA A 65 -13.07 4.08 4.07
CA ALA A 65 -13.81 5.10 4.82
C ALA A 65 -14.47 4.54 6.08
N ASN A 66 -14.85 3.26 6.09
CA ASN A 66 -15.74 2.74 7.12
C ASN A 66 -15.03 2.15 8.35
N MET A 67 -13.98 1.32 8.19
CA MET A 67 -13.64 0.38 9.29
C MET A 67 -12.18 -0.11 9.38
N GLU A 68 -11.38 -0.08 8.31
CA GLU A 68 -10.11 -0.83 8.31
C GLU A 68 -8.88 -0.01 8.72
N ASP A 69 -9.00 1.32 8.73
CA ASP A 69 -7.85 2.19 9.02
C ASP A 69 -7.44 2.12 10.50
N ASP A 70 -8.38 1.91 11.44
CA ASP A 70 -8.05 1.80 12.86
C ASP A 70 -7.49 0.41 13.21
N PHE A 71 -7.97 -0.64 12.55
CA PHE A 71 -7.44 -2.00 12.75
C PHE A 71 -5.98 -2.10 12.29
N TYR A 72 -5.63 -1.63 11.10
CA TYR A 72 -4.24 -1.69 10.61
C TYR A 72 -3.32 -0.65 11.26
N LYS A 73 -3.87 0.36 11.94
CA LYS A 73 -3.10 1.29 12.79
C LYS A 73 -2.75 0.71 14.15
N ASP A 74 -3.59 -0.13 14.74
CA ASP A 74 -3.35 -0.68 16.08
C ASP A 74 -2.83 -2.12 16.06
N ALA A 75 -3.24 -2.92 15.07
CA ALA A 75 -2.81 -4.31 14.94
C ALA A 75 -1.30 -4.39 14.66
N TYR A 76 -0.64 -5.37 15.29
CA TYR A 76 0.79 -5.63 15.16
C TYR A 76 1.68 -4.41 15.47
N GLY A 77 1.24 -3.53 16.37
CA GLY A 77 2.02 -2.36 16.78
C GLY A 77 2.00 -1.20 15.79
N GLY A 78 1.11 -1.22 14.79
CA GLY A 78 0.91 -0.10 13.87
C GLY A 78 1.99 0.07 12.80
N ALA A 79 2.85 -0.94 12.63
CA ALA A 79 3.96 -0.98 11.69
C ALA A 79 3.54 -1.05 10.20
N PHE A 80 2.24 -0.87 9.89
CA PHE A 80 1.76 -0.75 8.52
C PHE A 80 1.87 0.69 7.98
N ASN A 81 2.08 1.67 8.87
CA ASN A 81 2.46 3.02 8.48
C ASN A 81 3.97 3.07 8.24
N GLU A 82 4.39 3.86 7.25
CA GLU A 82 5.82 4.08 6.98
C GLU A 82 6.46 4.81 8.17
N ASP A 83 7.29 4.11 8.93
CA ASP A 83 8.09 4.68 9.99
C ASP A 83 9.44 5.16 9.42
N ASP A 84 9.81 6.41 9.69
CA ASP A 84 11.06 7.03 9.23
C ASP A 84 12.34 6.34 9.78
N GLN A 85 12.18 5.34 10.66
CA GLN A 85 13.24 4.56 11.31
C GLN A 85 13.19 3.05 10.95
N ASP A 86 12.46 2.68 9.91
CA ASP A 86 12.37 1.28 9.47
C ASP A 86 13.53 0.92 8.53
N ASP A 87 14.61 0.39 9.12
CA ASP A 87 15.75 -0.15 8.38
C ASP A 87 15.40 -1.50 7.72
N VAL A 88 16.04 -1.80 6.58
CA VAL A 88 15.83 -3.09 5.88
C VAL A 88 16.18 -4.25 6.79
N PHE A 89 15.26 -5.21 6.94
CA PHE A 89 15.44 -6.41 7.77
C PHE A 89 16.78 -7.12 7.48
N GLN A 90 17.56 -7.31 8.53
CA GLN A 90 18.77 -8.14 8.53
C GLN A 90 18.51 -9.33 9.45
N SER A 91 18.59 -10.55 8.90
CA SER A 91 18.46 -11.74 9.73
C SER A 91 19.65 -11.84 10.70
N PRO A 92 19.41 -12.20 11.96
CA PRO A 92 20.49 -12.55 12.87
C PRO A 92 21.36 -13.67 12.29
N VAL A 93 22.67 -13.61 12.55
CA VAL A 93 23.59 -14.68 12.14
C VAL A 93 23.13 -15.99 12.78
N HIS A 94 23.04 -17.07 11.99
CA HIS A 94 22.56 -18.39 12.41
C HIS A 94 21.03 -18.52 12.61
N SER A 95 20.21 -17.62 12.05
CA SER A 95 18.74 -17.77 12.07
C SER A 95 18.22 -19.00 11.35
N ASP A 96 18.99 -19.52 10.39
CA ASP A 96 18.57 -20.59 9.49
C ASP A 96 19.07 -21.98 9.94
N ASP A 97 19.80 -22.04 11.06
CA ASP A 97 20.30 -23.29 11.62
C ASP A 97 19.17 -24.01 12.35
N ASP A 98 18.59 -25.01 11.69
CA ASP A 98 17.50 -25.86 12.21
C ASP A 98 18.06 -26.88 13.22
N ILE A 99 18.35 -26.40 14.44
CA ILE A 99 18.82 -27.22 15.56
C ILE A 99 17.61 -27.89 16.19
N VAL A 100 17.52 -29.19 15.96
CA VAL A 100 16.45 -30.04 16.47
C VAL A 100 16.84 -30.62 17.83
N ASP A 101 15.92 -30.56 18.79
CA ASP A 101 16.12 -31.15 20.12
C ASP A 101 16.32 -32.67 20.02
N SER A 102 17.11 -33.24 20.93
CA SER A 102 17.46 -34.67 20.89
C SER A 102 16.27 -35.62 21.07
N ASP A 103 15.12 -35.10 21.50
CA ASP A 103 13.87 -35.84 21.67
C ASP A 103 12.93 -35.74 20.46
N PHE A 104 13.27 -35.00 19.41
CA PHE A 104 12.42 -34.87 18.21
C PHE A 104 12.15 -36.18 17.48
N ASP A 105 13.16 -37.06 17.41
CA ASP A 105 13.02 -38.41 16.83
C ASP A 105 12.58 -39.45 17.87
N LYS A 106 12.38 -39.06 19.12
CA LYS A 106 11.96 -39.97 20.18
C LYS A 106 10.46 -40.24 20.06
N SER A 107 10.07 -41.51 20.12
CA SER A 107 8.65 -41.89 20.13
C SER A 107 7.97 -41.34 21.37
N GLU A 108 6.78 -40.76 21.18
CA GLU A 108 5.89 -40.22 22.24
C GLU A 108 5.48 -41.26 23.32
N GLU A 109 5.86 -42.52 23.14
CA GLU A 109 5.52 -43.64 24.03
C GLU A 109 6.62 -43.97 25.07
N ASP A 110 7.82 -43.36 24.96
CA ASP A 110 8.89 -43.48 25.94
C ASP A 110 9.11 -42.16 26.70
N ASP A 111 8.27 -41.91 27.72
CA ASP A 111 8.56 -40.89 28.75
C ASP A 111 9.82 -41.31 29.54
N ASP A 112 10.95 -40.60 29.36
CA ASP A 112 12.05 -40.73 30.32
C ASP A 112 11.61 -40.07 31.64
N PRO A 113 11.92 -40.64 32.82
CA PRO A 113 11.61 -40.00 34.08
C PRO A 113 12.35 -38.65 34.16
N ALA A 114 11.60 -37.58 34.42
CA ALA A 114 12.15 -36.26 34.72
C ALA A 114 13.34 -36.40 35.68
N SER A 115 14.52 -35.95 35.24
CA SER A 115 15.72 -35.88 36.08
C SER A 115 15.44 -34.95 37.25
N ASP A 116 15.11 -35.56 38.39
CA ASP A 116 14.95 -34.95 39.70
C ASP A 116 16.29 -34.37 40.16
N GLY A 117 16.56 -33.15 39.71
CA GLY A 117 17.65 -32.30 40.19
C GLY A 117 17.20 -31.58 41.46
N GLU A 118 17.17 -32.35 42.54
CA GLU A 118 16.82 -31.93 43.90
C GLU A 118 17.70 -30.77 44.37
N GLY A 119 17.10 -29.65 44.80
CA GLY A 119 17.86 -28.61 45.50
C GLY A 119 17.32 -27.19 45.48
N LYS A 120 16.11 -26.95 46.03
CA LYS A 120 15.80 -25.63 46.63
C LYS A 120 15.01 -25.80 47.93
N GLU A 121 15.74 -25.72 49.04
CA GLU A 121 15.19 -25.49 50.38
C GLU A 121 14.41 -24.17 50.43
N GLY A 122 13.08 -24.24 50.35
CA GLY A 122 12.19 -23.11 50.62
C GLY A 122 12.01 -22.90 52.13
N GLY A 123 12.87 -22.08 52.74
CA GLY A 123 12.68 -21.65 54.13
C GLY A 123 11.46 -20.71 54.31
N PRO A 124 10.71 -20.79 55.44
CA PRO A 124 9.49 -20.00 55.63
C PRO A 124 9.80 -18.52 55.94
N ARG A 125 9.08 -17.62 55.28
CA ARG A 125 9.15 -16.16 55.45
C ARG A 125 8.73 -15.75 56.87
N ARG A 126 9.69 -15.54 57.78
CA ARG A 126 9.43 -14.92 59.10
C ARG A 126 9.48 -13.40 58.99
N SER A 127 8.31 -12.78 59.05
CA SER A 127 8.12 -11.36 59.37
C SER A 127 8.81 -11.04 60.70
N LYS A 128 9.79 -10.11 60.69
CA LYS A 128 10.38 -9.54 61.91
C LYS A 128 10.31 -8.01 61.86
N ARG A 129 9.33 -7.54 62.63
CA ARG A 129 9.13 -6.23 63.25
C ARG A 129 10.37 -5.32 63.27
N VAL A 130 10.13 -4.09 62.82
CA VAL A 130 10.99 -2.90 62.85
C VAL A 130 11.75 -2.74 64.18
N LYS A 131 13.06 -3.03 64.15
CA LYS A 131 14.09 -2.46 65.03
C LYS A 131 15.39 -2.45 64.24
N GLY A 132 15.77 -1.28 63.73
CA GLY A 132 17.00 -1.12 62.95
C GLY A 132 17.02 0.16 62.13
N ARG A 133 16.75 1.32 62.76
CA ARG A 133 16.95 2.62 62.11
C ARG A 133 18.40 3.09 62.29
N GLU A 134 18.96 2.99 63.50
CA GLU A 134 20.36 3.34 63.78
C GLU A 134 21.37 2.49 63.00
N GLU A 135 21.19 1.17 62.95
CA GLU A 135 22.12 0.26 62.24
C GLU A 135 22.06 0.38 60.70
N ASN A 136 20.96 0.92 60.17
CA ASN A 136 20.83 1.23 58.74
C ASN A 136 21.46 2.60 58.42
N ASP A 137 21.34 3.57 59.32
CA ASP A 137 21.96 4.88 59.17
C ASP A 137 23.49 4.78 59.25
N ASP A 138 24.04 3.90 60.10
CA ASP A 138 25.49 3.69 60.18
C ASP A 138 26.06 2.90 59.00
N ARG A 139 25.29 1.94 58.45
CA ARG A 139 25.61 1.31 57.16
C ARG A 139 25.57 2.31 56.01
N LYS A 140 24.58 3.21 55.97
CA LYS A 140 24.51 4.29 54.98
C LYS A 140 25.66 5.29 55.14
N LYS A 141 26.01 5.69 56.37
CA LYS A 141 27.18 6.55 56.62
C LYS A 141 28.47 5.90 56.18
N LYS A 142 28.68 4.60 56.48
CA LYS A 142 29.86 3.85 55.98
C LYS A 142 29.87 3.73 54.46
N TRP A 143 28.72 3.52 53.82
CA TRP A 143 28.63 3.44 52.35
C TRP A 143 28.88 4.81 51.69
N VAL A 144 28.38 5.90 52.28
CA VAL A 144 28.63 7.27 51.83
C VAL A 144 30.11 7.67 52.04
N ILE A 145 30.71 7.30 53.18
CA ILE A 145 32.13 7.55 53.45
C ILE A 145 33.03 6.70 52.53
N ALA A 146 32.67 5.45 52.23
CA ALA A 146 33.40 4.61 51.27
C ALA A 146 33.26 5.12 49.81
N ARG A 147 32.12 5.74 49.47
CA ARG A 147 31.87 6.34 48.15
C ARG A 147 32.51 7.72 47.99
N MET A 148 32.67 8.48 49.07
CA MET A 148 33.43 9.75 49.10
C MET A 148 34.94 9.55 49.32
N GLY A 149 35.33 8.41 49.92
CA GLY A 149 36.72 8.01 50.16
C GLY A 149 37.34 7.21 49.01
N GLY A 150 36.84 7.36 47.78
CA GLY A 150 37.52 6.89 46.59
C GLY A 150 38.91 7.53 46.51
N ALA A 151 39.89 6.78 45.97
CA ALA A 151 41.27 7.22 45.81
C ALA A 151 41.31 8.71 45.43
N CYS A 152 41.82 9.55 46.34
CA CYS A 152 42.05 10.96 46.04
C CYS A 152 42.91 11.00 44.79
N VAL A 153 42.33 11.38 43.65
CA VAL A 153 43.08 11.66 42.45
C VAL A 153 44.06 12.75 42.86
N ALA A 154 45.36 12.49 42.70
CA ALA A 154 46.40 13.46 42.99
C ALA A 154 46.00 14.79 42.33
N ALA A 155 46.17 15.91 43.04
CA ALA A 155 45.79 17.22 42.53
C ALA A 155 46.30 17.35 41.09
N ASN A 156 45.39 17.61 40.15
CA ASN A 156 45.67 17.65 38.72
C ASN A 156 46.67 18.79 38.43
N VAL A 157 47.96 18.52 38.60
CA VAL A 157 49.02 19.34 38.01
C VAL A 157 49.08 18.89 36.55
N VAL A 158 48.18 19.46 35.76
CA VAL A 158 48.14 19.22 34.31
C VAL A 158 49.33 19.98 33.73
N ASP A 159 50.32 19.25 33.21
CA ASP A 159 51.40 19.86 32.45
C ASP A 159 50.82 20.71 31.31
N GLU A 160 51.43 21.86 31.03
CA GLU A 160 50.93 22.86 30.06
C GLU A 160 50.62 22.25 28.68
N LYS A 161 51.42 21.27 28.25
CA LYS A 161 51.24 20.49 27.01
C LYS A 161 50.00 19.58 27.02
N ILE A 162 49.58 19.09 28.18
CA ILE A 162 48.39 18.26 28.35
C ILE A 162 47.15 19.15 28.35
N HIS A 163 47.22 20.35 28.95
CA HIS A 163 46.15 21.33 28.92
C HIS A 163 45.84 21.80 27.49
N GLU A 164 46.87 22.11 26.71
CA GLU A 164 46.73 22.46 25.29
C GLU A 164 46.09 21.35 24.46
N ARG A 165 46.39 20.08 24.76
CA ARG A 165 45.77 18.93 24.09
C ARG A 165 44.28 18.85 24.40
N MET A 166 43.89 19.02 25.67
CA MET A 166 42.48 19.04 26.08
C MET A 166 41.73 20.22 25.47
N LEU A 167 42.36 21.39 25.33
CA LEU A 167 41.77 22.54 24.65
C LEU A 167 41.55 22.26 23.16
N ARG A 168 42.51 21.64 22.47
CA ARG A 168 42.36 21.27 21.05
C ARG A 168 41.26 20.23 20.84
N GLU A 169 41.16 19.24 21.72
CA GLU A 169 40.08 18.24 21.70
C GLU A 169 38.72 18.90 21.96
N ALA A 170 38.65 19.85 22.92
CA ALA A 170 37.45 20.63 23.16
C ALA A 170 37.03 21.46 21.92
N GLU A 171 37.97 22.13 21.26
CA GLU A 171 37.72 22.87 20.01
C GLU A 171 37.20 21.97 18.88
N GLU A 172 37.74 20.75 18.74
CA GLU A 172 37.26 19.76 17.77
C GLU A 172 35.82 19.32 18.09
N THR A 173 35.52 19.03 19.35
CA THR A 173 34.15 18.69 19.77
C THR A 173 33.18 19.84 19.60
N GLU A 174 33.60 21.08 19.86
CA GLU A 174 32.80 22.29 19.63
C GLU A 174 32.47 22.43 18.14
N ARG A 175 33.46 22.24 17.26
CA ARG A 175 33.24 22.25 15.81
C ARG A 175 32.24 21.18 15.37
N ILE A 176 32.40 19.95 15.86
CA ILE A 176 31.49 18.84 15.54
C ILE A 176 30.07 19.14 16.03
N ASN A 177 29.93 19.73 17.21
CA ASN A 177 28.64 20.11 17.78
C ASN A 177 27.98 21.25 16.99
N VAL A 178 28.76 22.26 16.58
CA VAL A 178 28.28 23.38 15.75
C VAL A 178 27.87 22.91 14.35
N GLU A 179 28.65 22.02 13.74
CA GLU A 179 28.31 21.44 12.43
C GLU A 179 27.06 20.56 12.51
N SER A 180 26.92 19.76 13.58
CA SER A 180 25.72 18.97 13.85
C SER A 180 24.48 19.85 14.05
N LEU A 181 24.62 20.97 14.78
CA LEU A 181 23.54 21.93 15.02
C LEU A 181 23.10 22.62 13.72
N LYS A 182 24.04 23.05 12.88
CA LYS A 182 23.72 23.63 11.56
C LYS A 182 22.95 22.66 10.66
N LYS A 183 23.36 21.39 10.61
CA LYS A 183 22.64 20.35 9.85
C LYS A 183 21.21 20.16 10.36
N TYR A 184 21.02 20.19 11.69
CA TYR A 184 19.69 20.10 12.28
C TYR A 184 18.81 21.30 11.92
N GLU A 185 19.36 22.52 11.97
CA GLU A 185 18.66 23.74 11.55
C GLU A 185 18.25 23.69 10.07
N GLU A 186 19.14 23.21 9.20
CA GLU A 186 18.85 23.03 7.76
C GLU A 186 17.71 22.03 7.55
N PHE A 187 17.71 20.91 8.28
CA PHE A 187 16.67 19.89 8.20
C PHE A 187 15.29 20.41 8.68
N GLU A 188 15.26 21.18 9.78
CA GLU A 188 14.04 21.83 10.26
C GLU A 188 13.50 22.85 9.24
N LEU A 189 14.38 23.64 8.61
CA LEU A 189 13.99 24.57 7.54
C LEU A 189 13.47 23.83 6.30
N GLU A 190 14.04 22.68 5.95
CA GLU A 190 13.56 21.85 4.85
C GLU A 190 12.17 21.26 5.14
N LYS A 191 11.95 20.70 6.35
CA LYS A 191 10.63 20.24 6.80
C LYS A 191 9.60 21.36 6.76
N ARG A 192 9.96 22.56 7.21
CA ARG A 192 9.07 23.74 7.17
C ARG A 192 8.71 24.14 5.73
N LYS A 193 9.70 24.19 4.83
CA LYS A 193 9.47 24.51 3.40
C LYS A 193 8.62 23.45 2.70
N LYS A 194 8.78 22.16 3.04
CA LYS A 194 7.93 21.07 2.52
C LYS A 194 6.47 21.26 2.95
N ARG A 195 6.23 21.54 4.24
CA ARG A 195 4.88 21.82 4.78
C ARG A 195 4.23 23.03 4.10
N GLU A 196 4.97 24.11 3.89
CA GLU A 196 4.49 25.32 3.21
C GLU A 196 4.15 25.08 1.73
N LYS A 197 4.93 24.25 1.02
CA LYS A 197 4.61 23.87 -0.37
C LYS A 197 3.33 23.03 -0.47
N VAL A 198 3.08 22.17 0.51
CA VAL A 198 1.85 21.36 0.57
C VAL A 198 0.62 22.25 0.81
N THR A 199 0.72 23.26 1.68
CA THR A 199 -0.38 24.20 1.92
C THR A 199 -0.62 25.16 0.75
N MET A 200 0.43 25.47 -0.03
CA MET A 200 0.37 26.31 -1.24
C MET A 200 -0.12 25.59 -2.50
N SER A 201 -0.51 24.31 -2.42
CA SER A 201 -1.17 23.62 -3.53
C SER A 201 -2.46 24.37 -3.90
N LYS A 202 -2.42 25.08 -5.03
CA LYS A 202 -3.54 25.89 -5.51
C LYS A 202 -4.71 24.97 -5.79
N LYS A 203 -5.75 25.04 -4.95
CA LYS A 203 -7.03 24.41 -5.23
C LYS A 203 -7.55 24.99 -6.55
N LEU A 204 -7.55 24.18 -7.61
CA LEU A 204 -8.12 24.55 -8.89
C LEU A 204 -9.63 24.70 -8.69
N VAL A 205 -10.10 25.94 -8.62
CA VAL A 205 -11.55 26.22 -8.60
C VAL A 205 -12.06 25.98 -10.01
N GLY A 206 -12.97 25.01 -10.15
CA GLY A 206 -13.57 24.66 -11.43
C GLY A 206 -14.38 25.81 -12.05
N PRO A 207 -14.74 25.71 -13.34
CA PRO A 207 -15.62 26.68 -13.98
C PRO A 207 -16.94 26.76 -13.22
N ARG A 208 -17.27 27.94 -12.68
CA ARG A 208 -18.49 28.16 -11.90
C ARG A 208 -19.59 28.72 -12.79
N ILE A 209 -20.77 28.09 -12.74
CA ILE A 209 -21.99 28.62 -13.33
C ILE A 209 -22.49 29.76 -12.43
N ILE A 210 -22.77 30.92 -13.04
CA ILE A 210 -23.29 32.10 -12.32
C ILE A 210 -24.73 32.31 -12.74
N GLU A 211 -25.66 32.10 -11.83
CA GLU A 211 -27.07 32.45 -12.00
C GLU A 211 -27.30 33.87 -11.51
N LYS A 212 -27.99 34.69 -12.32
CA LYS A 212 -28.36 36.06 -11.99
C LYS A 212 -29.84 36.25 -12.31
N ASP A 213 -30.61 36.65 -11.31
CA ASP A 213 -32.01 37.02 -11.51
C ASP A 213 -32.07 38.48 -11.98
N SER A 214 -32.62 38.71 -13.17
CA SER A 214 -32.94 40.04 -13.69
C SER A 214 -34.46 40.24 -13.69
N GLN A 215 -34.92 41.48 -13.74
CA GLN A 215 -36.37 41.81 -13.81
C GLN A 215 -37.04 41.24 -15.07
N GLU A 216 -36.26 40.92 -16.10
CA GLU A 216 -36.72 40.34 -17.37
C GLU A 216 -36.60 38.81 -17.40
N GLY A 217 -36.04 38.19 -16.36
CA GLY A 217 -35.87 36.74 -16.26
C GLY A 217 -34.55 36.29 -15.63
N LYS A 218 -34.41 34.98 -15.43
CA LYS A 218 -33.20 34.36 -14.88
C LYS A 218 -32.16 34.16 -15.98
N VAL A 219 -30.95 34.70 -15.80
CA VAL A 219 -29.83 34.58 -16.72
C VAL A 219 -28.77 33.66 -16.11
N VAL A 220 -28.39 32.60 -16.84
CA VAL A 220 -27.35 31.64 -16.41
C VAL A 220 -26.11 31.84 -17.28
N ILE A 221 -25.00 32.26 -16.67
CA ILE A 221 -23.70 32.45 -17.33
C ILE A 221 -22.87 31.18 -17.11
N VAL A 222 -22.72 30.39 -18.17
CA VAL A 222 -21.94 29.14 -18.16
C VAL A 222 -20.56 29.42 -18.80
N PRO A 223 -19.44 29.15 -18.09
CA PRO A 223 -18.11 29.27 -18.68
C PRO A 223 -17.95 28.32 -19.88
N THR A 224 -17.41 28.83 -20.98
CA THR A 224 -17.18 28.04 -22.20
C THR A 224 -16.04 27.04 -21.97
N MET A 225 -16.39 25.78 -21.71
CA MET A 225 -15.42 24.70 -21.62
C MET A 225 -14.93 24.34 -23.03
N LYS A 226 -13.61 24.23 -23.21
CA LYS A 226 -13.06 23.65 -24.44
C LYS A 226 -13.51 22.19 -24.50
N ILE A 227 -14.28 21.85 -25.52
CA ILE A 227 -14.64 20.46 -25.79
C ILE A 227 -13.36 19.78 -26.26
N PHE A 228 -12.77 18.96 -25.39
CA PHE A 228 -11.64 18.14 -25.76
C PHE A 228 -12.17 16.97 -26.60
N GLU A 229 -11.90 16.99 -27.90
CA GLU A 229 -12.15 15.83 -28.75
C GLU A 229 -11.28 14.68 -28.24
N CYS A 230 -11.91 13.70 -27.58
CA CYS A 230 -11.24 12.46 -27.23
C CYS A 230 -10.84 11.79 -28.55
N ALA A 231 -9.54 11.76 -28.84
CA ALA A 231 -9.04 11.21 -30.09
C ALA A 231 -9.65 9.81 -30.31
N ARG A 232 -10.30 9.61 -31.47
CA ARG A 232 -10.92 8.32 -31.78
C ARG A 232 -9.85 7.24 -31.65
N ARG A 233 -10.10 6.25 -30.80
CA ARG A 233 -9.22 5.09 -30.65
C ARG A 233 -9.10 4.44 -32.02
N GLY A 234 -7.89 4.39 -32.58
CA GLY A 234 -7.64 3.78 -33.88
C GLY A 234 -8.15 2.34 -33.91
N GLU A 235 -8.64 1.89 -35.07
CA GLU A 235 -9.09 0.51 -35.26
C GLU A 235 -7.91 -0.44 -34.98
N GLY A 236 -8.08 -1.32 -34.00
CA GLY A 236 -7.04 -2.27 -33.62
C GLY A 236 -6.75 -3.25 -34.75
N LEU A 237 -5.47 -3.51 -35.00
CA LEU A 237 -5.04 -4.49 -36.00
C LEU A 237 -5.52 -5.89 -35.62
N VAL A 238 -5.85 -6.71 -36.62
CA VAL A 238 -6.34 -8.07 -36.44
C VAL A 238 -5.28 -9.07 -36.90
N CYS A 239 -5.12 -10.18 -36.18
CA CYS A 239 -4.13 -11.21 -36.46
C CYS A 239 -4.40 -11.89 -37.81
N ALA A 240 -3.39 -11.93 -38.67
CA ALA A 240 -3.48 -12.52 -40.02
C ALA A 240 -3.82 -14.02 -40.04
N VAL A 241 -3.52 -14.77 -38.97
CA VAL A 241 -3.79 -16.22 -38.90
C VAL A 241 -5.10 -16.53 -38.17
N THR A 242 -5.38 -15.82 -37.07
CA THR A 242 -6.46 -16.20 -36.14
C THR A 242 -7.67 -15.27 -36.17
N GLY A 243 -7.60 -14.11 -36.81
CA GLY A 243 -8.68 -13.12 -36.79
C GLY A 243 -8.92 -12.46 -35.43
N ARG A 244 -8.10 -12.75 -34.42
CA ARG A 244 -8.17 -12.13 -33.08
C ARG A 244 -7.44 -10.79 -33.07
N PRO A 245 -7.77 -9.84 -32.18
CA PRO A 245 -7.01 -8.59 -32.05
C PRO A 245 -5.52 -8.88 -31.87
N ALA A 246 -4.70 -8.25 -32.70
CA ALA A 246 -3.26 -8.44 -32.72
C ALA A 246 -2.63 -7.64 -31.59
N ARG A 247 -1.69 -8.28 -30.89
CA ARG A 247 -0.89 -7.66 -29.83
C ARG A 247 0.47 -7.18 -30.35
N TYR A 248 0.97 -7.82 -31.41
CA TYR A 248 2.31 -7.62 -31.94
C TYR A 248 2.30 -7.63 -33.48
N ARG A 249 3.39 -7.14 -34.09
CA ARG A 249 3.69 -7.28 -35.51
C ARG A 249 5.02 -8.01 -35.66
N ASP A 250 5.10 -8.93 -36.64
CA ASP A 250 6.37 -9.60 -36.95
C ASP A 250 7.31 -8.61 -37.67
N PRO A 251 8.58 -8.46 -37.22
CA PRO A 251 9.53 -7.53 -37.85
C PRO A 251 9.91 -7.89 -39.29
N VAL A 252 9.85 -9.17 -39.67
CA VAL A 252 10.25 -9.61 -41.02
C VAL A 252 9.07 -9.57 -41.99
N SER A 253 7.93 -10.18 -41.63
CA SER A 253 6.75 -10.20 -42.51
C SER A 253 5.85 -8.96 -42.39
N GLY A 254 6.03 -8.14 -41.34
CA GLY A 254 5.15 -7.00 -41.05
C GLY A 254 3.73 -7.38 -40.60
N LEU A 255 3.41 -8.67 -40.56
CA LEU A 255 2.05 -9.16 -40.32
C LEU A 255 1.67 -9.05 -38.84
N PRO A 256 0.47 -8.52 -38.53
CA PRO A 256 -0.05 -8.50 -37.17
C PRO A 256 -0.41 -9.90 -36.67
N TYR A 257 -0.06 -10.21 -35.41
CA TYR A 257 -0.37 -11.49 -34.77
C TYR A 257 -0.77 -11.35 -33.29
N SER A 258 -1.50 -12.35 -32.79
CA SER A 258 -2.06 -12.35 -31.42
C SER A 258 -1.34 -13.32 -30.47
N SER A 259 -0.81 -14.44 -30.98
CA SER A 259 -0.24 -15.53 -30.17
C SER A 259 1.09 -16.04 -30.72
N LYS A 260 1.90 -16.69 -29.87
CA LYS A 260 3.16 -17.33 -30.27
C LYS A 260 2.97 -18.41 -31.35
N LEU A 261 1.84 -19.14 -31.32
CA LEU A 261 1.51 -20.13 -32.35
C LEU A 261 1.24 -19.46 -33.70
N ALA A 262 0.52 -18.33 -33.71
CA ALA A 262 0.31 -17.55 -34.92
C ALA A 262 1.64 -17.03 -35.50
N PHE A 263 2.57 -16.60 -34.64
CA PHE A 263 3.92 -16.20 -35.06
C PHE A 263 4.68 -17.34 -35.75
N LYS A 264 4.67 -18.56 -35.18
CA LYS A 264 5.30 -19.74 -35.82
C LYS A 264 4.71 -20.00 -37.20
N VAL A 265 3.38 -20.03 -37.31
CA VAL A 265 2.69 -20.25 -38.59
C VAL A 265 3.04 -19.18 -39.61
N ILE A 266 3.17 -17.91 -39.19
CA ILE A 266 3.59 -16.81 -40.07
C ILE A 266 5.01 -17.04 -40.59
N ARG A 267 5.97 -17.35 -39.71
CA ARG A 267 7.37 -17.61 -40.09
C ARG A 267 7.51 -18.86 -40.98
N ASP A 268 6.85 -19.96 -40.65
CA ASP A 268 6.88 -21.19 -41.44
C ASP A 268 6.35 -20.95 -42.86
N LYS A 269 5.24 -20.20 -42.98
CA LYS A 269 4.69 -19.82 -44.28
C LYS A 269 5.62 -18.86 -45.04
N TYR A 270 6.27 -17.94 -44.34
CA TYR A 270 7.22 -17.01 -44.92
C TYR A 270 8.45 -17.75 -45.50
N TYR A 271 9.01 -18.72 -44.78
CA TYR A 271 10.11 -19.54 -45.31
C TYR A 271 9.70 -20.40 -46.50
N LYS A 272 8.51 -21.02 -46.44
CA LYS A 272 7.96 -21.74 -47.59
C LYS A 272 7.77 -20.83 -48.80
N TYR A 273 7.33 -19.59 -48.58
CA TYR A 273 7.22 -18.60 -49.64
C TYR A 273 8.60 -18.24 -50.21
N LEU A 274 9.59 -17.95 -49.36
CA LEU A 274 10.96 -17.67 -49.81
C LEU A 274 11.56 -18.81 -50.64
N ALA A 275 11.32 -20.08 -50.24
CA ALA A 275 11.76 -21.24 -51.01
C ALA A 275 11.11 -21.37 -52.39
N THR A 276 9.95 -20.74 -52.62
CA THR A 276 9.28 -20.71 -53.93
C THR A 276 9.67 -19.52 -54.80
N VAL A 277 10.16 -18.43 -54.19
CA VAL A 277 10.63 -17.25 -54.91
C VAL A 277 12.00 -17.60 -55.51
N ARG A 278 12.08 -17.71 -56.84
CA ARG A 278 13.30 -18.11 -57.57
C ARG A 278 14.52 -17.28 -57.15
N ASN A 279 15.37 -17.90 -56.32
CA ASN A 279 16.83 -17.76 -56.19
C ASN A 279 17.41 -16.36 -56.44
N GLY A 280 17.12 -15.40 -55.57
CA GLY A 280 18.11 -14.36 -55.30
C GLY A 280 19.20 -14.94 -54.40
N GLU A 281 20.47 -14.65 -54.66
CA GLU A 281 21.60 -15.04 -53.79
C GLU A 281 21.32 -14.62 -52.33
N ASP A 282 20.77 -13.42 -52.15
CA ASP A 282 20.33 -12.84 -50.87
C ASP A 282 19.31 -13.70 -50.10
N VAL A 283 18.39 -14.37 -50.81
CA VAL A 283 17.34 -15.21 -50.18
C VAL A 283 17.97 -16.51 -49.67
N ASN A 284 18.91 -17.08 -50.42
CA ASN A 284 19.64 -18.28 -50.00
C ASN A 284 20.58 -17.98 -48.83
N GLU A 285 21.27 -16.84 -48.84
CA GLU A 285 22.11 -16.39 -47.73
C GLU A 285 21.28 -16.19 -46.46
N PHE A 286 20.11 -15.55 -46.57
CA PHE A 286 19.18 -15.37 -45.46
C PHE A 286 18.66 -16.70 -44.90
N LEU A 287 18.29 -17.65 -45.76
CA LEU A 287 17.84 -18.98 -45.31
C LEU A 287 18.98 -19.74 -44.60
N SER A 288 20.22 -19.65 -45.10
CA SER A 288 21.39 -20.30 -44.49
C SER A 288 21.84 -19.67 -43.17
N SER A 289 21.53 -18.40 -42.93
CA SER A 289 21.86 -17.70 -41.68
C SER A 289 20.92 -18.07 -40.51
N ILE A 290 19.82 -18.78 -40.79
CA ILE A 290 18.75 -19.10 -39.84
C ILE A 290 18.78 -20.58 -39.43
N GLU A 291 19.35 -21.45 -40.27
CA GLU A 291 19.67 -22.86 -39.96
C GLU A 291 20.84 -22.98 -38.95
#